data_AF-A0A7S4PCM2-F1
#
_entry.id   AF-A0A7S4PCM2-F1
#
_cell.length_a   1.000
_cell.length_b   1.000
_cell.length_c   1.000
_cell.angle_alpha   90.00
_cell.angle_beta   90.00
_cell.angle_gamma   90.00
#
_symmetry.space_group_name_H-M   'P 1'
#
loop_
_entity.id
_entity.type
_entity.pdbx_description
1 polymer ?
#
loop_
_entity_poly.entity_id
_entity_poly.type
_entity_poly.pdbx_seq_one_letter_code
_entity_poly.pdbx_strand_id
1 'polypeptide(L)'
;QFVDLAFSRPGFENTPGSAFEYVAHEVLKRGGKFKLHRLQTDGDDEAAVKDLILKASQTFYEFPKSYGAMKDMVITYNTYCKPKARNFPCMDALSLSKSGVLYMFQMTGAGKHPIKLEPLYQILKALRVKNTIESVCFVFVLPEHLERKRSRRRAQSFKFEGSIPKELAEYNLTQYAMVLSKRVAIKSLNRGN
;
A
#
# COMPACT_ATOMS: atom_id res chain seq x y z
N GLN A 1 -19.61 -13.67 -7.01
CA GLN A 1 -18.81 -14.79 -6.48
C GLN A 1 -17.43 -14.35 -5.98
N PHE A 2 -16.50 -13.86 -6.82
CA PHE A 2 -15.14 -13.52 -6.36
C PHE A 2 -15.06 -12.31 -5.41
N VAL A 3 -15.84 -11.26 -5.68
CA VAL A 3 -15.94 -10.10 -4.78
C VAL A 3 -16.62 -10.48 -3.45
N ASP A 4 -17.60 -11.38 -3.47
CA ASP A 4 -18.26 -11.84 -2.25
C ASP A 4 -17.27 -12.55 -1.31
N LEU A 5 -16.38 -13.38 -1.88
CA LEU A 5 -15.31 -14.05 -1.14
C LEU A 5 -14.32 -13.04 -0.55
N ALA A 6 -13.90 -12.03 -1.31
CA ALA A 6 -12.96 -10.98 -0.88
C ALA A 6 -13.44 -10.17 0.35
N PHE A 7 -14.75 -10.02 0.52
CA PHE A 7 -15.35 -9.25 1.63
C PHE A 7 -16.02 -10.12 2.69
N SER A 8 -15.99 -11.44 2.53
CA SER A 8 -16.44 -12.38 3.56
C SER A 8 -15.61 -12.26 4.85
N ARG A 9 -16.22 -12.56 5.99
CA ARG A 9 -15.48 -12.66 7.26
C ARG A 9 -14.54 -13.86 7.16
N PRO A 10 -13.27 -13.74 7.59
CA PRO A 10 -12.36 -14.87 7.55
C PRO A 10 -12.89 -16.01 8.44
N GLY A 11 -13.07 -17.19 7.83
CA GLY A 11 -13.07 -18.47 8.55
C GLY A 11 -11.63 -18.93 8.83
N PHE A 12 -11.43 -20.21 9.14
CA PHE A 12 -10.09 -20.79 9.38
C PHE A 12 -9.17 -20.83 8.12
N GLU A 13 -9.66 -20.42 6.94
CA GLU A 13 -8.92 -20.51 5.68
C GLU A 13 -8.32 -19.16 5.21
N ASN A 14 -7.15 -19.22 4.57
CA ASN A 14 -6.41 -18.08 4.00
C ASN A 14 -7.04 -17.50 2.71
N THR A 15 -8.07 -18.15 2.17
CA THR A 15 -8.70 -17.88 0.87
C THR A 15 -9.29 -16.47 0.74
N PRO A 16 -10.00 -15.91 1.76
CA PRO A 16 -10.54 -14.54 1.69
C PRO A 16 -9.47 -13.46 1.60
N GLY A 17 -8.30 -13.68 2.21
CA GLY A 17 -7.18 -12.72 2.18
C GLY A 17 -6.60 -12.56 0.78
N SER A 18 -6.36 -13.68 0.09
CA SER A 18 -5.86 -13.68 -1.29
C SER A 18 -6.89 -13.11 -2.27
N ALA A 19 -8.18 -13.41 -2.09
CA ALA A 19 -9.25 -12.83 -2.89
C ALA A 19 -9.35 -11.32 -2.68
N PHE A 20 -9.21 -10.84 -1.44
CA PHE A 20 -9.18 -9.40 -1.14
C PHE A 20 -8.00 -8.69 -1.79
N GLU A 21 -6.79 -9.24 -1.67
CA GLU A 21 -5.60 -8.66 -2.32
C GLU A 21 -5.82 -8.48 -3.82
N TYR A 22 -6.33 -9.50 -4.51
CA TYR A 22 -6.63 -9.42 -5.93
C TYR A 22 -7.65 -8.32 -6.25
N VAL A 23 -8.78 -8.29 -5.53
CA VAL A 23 -9.82 -7.26 -5.75
C VAL A 23 -9.27 -5.86 -5.48
N ALA A 24 -8.47 -5.69 -4.43
CA ALA A 24 -7.87 -4.41 -4.09
C ALA A 24 -6.93 -3.91 -5.20
N HIS A 25 -6.09 -4.80 -5.76
CA HIS A 25 -5.24 -4.45 -6.91
C HIS A 25 -6.06 -4.00 -8.12
N GLU A 26 -7.11 -4.74 -8.49
CA GLU A 26 -7.94 -4.38 -9.64
C GLU A 26 -8.64 -3.03 -9.44
N VAL A 27 -9.14 -2.77 -8.24
CA VAL A 27 -9.78 -1.49 -7.91
C VAL A 27 -8.78 -0.34 -7.98
N LEU A 28 -7.60 -0.50 -7.38
CA LEU A 28 -6.57 0.53 -7.34
C LEU A 28 -6.00 0.81 -8.73
N LYS A 29 -5.77 -0.23 -9.54
CA LYS A 29 -5.32 -0.12 -10.94
C LYS A 29 -6.31 0.67 -11.79
N ARG A 30 -7.61 0.45 -11.62
CA ARG A 30 -8.67 1.21 -12.33
C ARG A 30 -8.75 2.67 -11.89
N GLY A 31 -8.04 3.04 -10.83
CA GLY A 31 -7.99 4.40 -10.32
C GLY A 31 -9.29 4.84 -9.64
N GLY A 32 -9.32 6.10 -9.24
CA GLY A 32 -10.44 6.69 -8.52
C GLY A 32 -9.98 7.59 -7.38
N LYS A 33 -10.96 8.05 -6.60
CA LYS A 33 -10.75 8.88 -5.42
C LYS A 33 -10.99 8.05 -4.16
N PHE A 34 -10.02 8.00 -3.27
CA PHE A 34 -10.04 7.21 -2.05
C PHE A 34 -9.76 8.09 -0.83
N LYS A 35 -10.38 7.74 0.30
CA LYS A 35 -10.12 8.38 1.58
C LYS A 35 -9.01 7.63 2.31
N LEU A 36 -7.99 8.36 2.73
CA LEU A 36 -6.89 7.85 3.54
C LEU A 36 -7.02 8.42 4.95
N HIS A 37 -7.11 7.54 5.93
CA HIS A 37 -7.17 7.89 7.35
C HIS A 37 -5.78 7.71 7.97
N ARG A 38 -5.20 8.77 8.52
CA ARG A 38 -3.88 8.71 9.13
C ARG A 38 -3.90 7.76 10.32
N LEU A 39 -2.92 6.87 10.38
CA LEU A 39 -2.79 5.96 11.50
C LEU A 39 -2.15 6.70 12.68
N GLN A 40 -2.78 6.56 13.85
CA GLN A 40 -2.37 7.24 15.07
C GLN A 40 -1.06 6.66 15.61
N THR A 41 -0.19 7.55 16.05
CA THR A 41 0.90 7.25 16.97
C THR A 41 0.45 7.55 18.41
N ASP A 42 1.12 6.97 19.42
CA ASP A 42 0.74 7.20 20.81
C ASP A 42 0.87 8.71 21.14
N GLY A 43 -0.25 9.37 21.45
CA GLY A 43 -0.32 10.82 21.72
C GLY A 43 -1.05 11.67 20.68
N ASP A 44 -1.50 11.09 19.55
CA ASP A 44 -2.25 11.84 18.53
C ASP A 44 -3.76 11.94 18.86
N ASP A 45 -4.31 13.16 18.87
CA ASP A 45 -5.75 13.42 18.76
C ASP A 45 -6.21 13.28 17.29
N GLU A 46 -7.45 12.79 17.09
CA GLU A 46 -8.15 12.41 15.84
C GLU A 46 -7.33 12.20 14.53
N ALA A 47 -7.51 11.02 13.93
CA ALA A 47 -6.88 10.62 12.67
C ALA A 47 -7.19 11.57 11.49
N ALA A 48 -6.19 12.38 11.07
CA ALA A 48 -6.29 13.23 9.88
C ALA A 48 -6.71 12.44 8.63
N VAL A 49 -7.64 12.99 7.84
CA VAL A 49 -8.13 12.37 6.60
C VAL A 49 -7.61 13.14 5.39
N LYS A 50 -7.05 12.43 4.40
CA LYS A 50 -6.65 13.01 3.11
C LYS A 50 -7.24 12.24 1.93
N ASP A 51 -7.35 12.91 0.79
CA ASP A 51 -7.77 12.29 -0.46
C ASP A 51 -6.57 11.73 -1.23
N LEU A 52 -6.70 10.49 -1.72
CA LEU A 52 -5.82 9.89 -2.71
C LEU A 52 -6.55 9.84 -4.05
N ILE A 53 -5.95 10.38 -5.09
CA ILE A 53 -6.46 10.31 -6.46
C ILE A 53 -5.50 9.44 -7.27
N LEU A 54 -5.98 8.28 -7.70
CA LEU A 54 -5.25 7.39 -8.61
C LEU A 54 -5.81 7.51 -10.02
N LYS A 55 -4.92 7.56 -11.00
CA LYS A 55 -5.31 7.48 -12.41
C LYS A 55 -5.49 6.02 -12.80
N ALA A 56 -6.43 5.79 -13.71
CA ALA A 56 -6.61 4.46 -14.29
C ALA A 56 -5.33 4.07 -15.05
N SER A 57 -4.84 2.87 -14.80
CA SER A 57 -3.77 2.22 -15.55
C SER A 57 -4.37 1.09 -16.38
N GLN A 58 -4.04 1.03 -17.67
CA GLN A 58 -4.55 -0.03 -18.55
C GLN A 58 -3.93 -1.39 -18.21
N THR A 59 -2.66 -1.40 -17.78
CA THR A 59 -1.92 -2.62 -17.41
C THR A 59 -1.29 -2.45 -16.03
N PHE A 60 -0.98 -3.58 -15.37
CA PHE A 60 -0.07 -3.56 -14.24
C PHE A 60 1.35 -3.37 -14.77
N TYR A 61 2.06 -2.36 -14.26
CA TYR A 61 3.50 -2.27 -14.48
C TYR A 61 4.21 -3.16 -13.46
N GLU A 62 4.74 -4.28 -13.91
CA GLU A 62 5.40 -5.23 -13.02
C GLU A 62 6.89 -4.90 -12.83
N PHE A 63 7.29 -4.65 -11.59
CA PHE A 63 8.68 -4.28 -11.28
C PHE A 63 9.51 -5.47 -10.75
N PRO A 64 10.84 -5.45 -10.94
CA PRO A 64 11.71 -6.59 -10.66
C PRO A 64 11.79 -6.92 -9.17
N LYS A 65 12.30 -8.13 -8.86
CA LYS A 65 12.40 -8.63 -7.48
C LYS A 65 13.66 -8.16 -6.75
N SER A 66 14.73 -7.84 -7.49
CA SER A 66 16.03 -7.49 -6.91
C SER A 66 16.22 -5.98 -6.80
N TYR A 67 16.84 -5.52 -5.71
CA TYR A 67 17.16 -4.10 -5.51
C TYR A 67 18.10 -3.55 -6.60
N GLY A 68 19.00 -4.38 -7.13
CA GLY A 68 19.88 -4.00 -8.23
C GLY A 68 19.11 -3.55 -9.47
N ALA A 69 18.13 -4.35 -9.91
CA ALA A 69 17.32 -4.03 -11.08
C ALA A 69 16.32 -2.87 -10.86
N MET A 70 16.00 -2.54 -9.59
CA MET A 70 15.18 -1.38 -9.28
C MET A 70 15.91 -0.05 -9.50
N LYS A 71 17.26 -0.05 -9.49
CA LYS A 71 18.05 1.17 -9.73
C LYS A 71 17.81 1.77 -11.11
N ASP A 72 17.43 0.94 -12.08
CA ASP A 72 17.14 1.37 -13.45
C ASP A 72 15.66 1.65 -13.70
N MET A 73 14.81 1.47 -12.68
CA MET A 73 13.37 1.66 -12.79
C MET A 73 12.99 3.14 -12.73
N VAL A 74 12.37 3.65 -13.80
CA VAL A 74 11.67 4.95 -13.80
C VAL A 74 10.19 4.69 -13.54
N ILE A 75 9.64 5.23 -12.44
CA ILE A 75 8.21 5.14 -12.13
C ILE A 75 7.50 6.30 -12.82
N THR A 76 6.79 6.00 -13.91
CA THR A 76 5.91 6.99 -14.54
C THR A 76 4.83 7.46 -13.56
N TYR A 77 4.68 8.77 -13.39
CA TYR A 77 3.79 9.33 -12.38
C TYR A 77 2.34 8.83 -12.47
N ASN A 78 1.77 8.47 -11.32
CA ASN A 78 0.44 7.90 -11.13
C ASN A 78 0.23 6.53 -11.79
N THR A 79 1.31 5.85 -12.17
CA THR A 79 1.24 4.46 -12.62
C THR A 79 1.16 3.54 -11.42
N TYR A 80 0.23 2.60 -11.47
CA TYR A 80 0.09 1.58 -10.45
C TYR A 80 1.03 0.40 -10.77
N CYS A 81 2.03 0.20 -9.92
CA CYS A 81 3.08 -0.80 -10.14
C CYS A 81 2.97 -1.93 -9.10
N LYS A 82 3.10 -3.18 -9.54
CA LYS A 82 3.07 -4.39 -8.69
C LYS A 82 4.44 -5.11 -8.75
N PRO A 83 5.00 -5.64 -7.66
CA PRO A 83 6.19 -6.46 -7.75
C PRO A 83 5.88 -7.79 -8.46
N LYS A 84 6.84 -8.31 -9.23
CA LYS A 84 6.77 -9.68 -9.78
C LYS A 84 6.80 -10.77 -8.70
N ALA A 85 7.27 -10.46 -7.49
CA ALA A 85 7.30 -11.39 -6.37
C ALA A 85 6.00 -11.31 -5.57
N ARG A 86 5.41 -12.48 -5.26
CA ARG A 86 4.25 -12.57 -4.37
C ARG A 86 4.55 -12.15 -2.93
N ASN A 87 5.75 -12.43 -2.43
CA ASN A 87 6.14 -12.11 -1.05
C ASN A 87 7.14 -10.95 -1.01
N PHE A 88 6.90 -9.91 -1.81
CA PHE A 88 7.80 -8.77 -1.86
C PHE A 88 7.80 -8.04 -0.51
N PRO A 89 8.97 -7.64 0.04
CA PRO A 89 9.02 -7.04 1.35
C PRO A 89 8.32 -5.68 1.38
N CYS A 90 7.62 -5.42 2.49
CA CYS A 90 7.08 -4.11 2.89
C CYS A 90 5.92 -3.54 2.07
N MET A 91 5.63 -4.07 0.87
CA MET A 91 4.53 -3.60 0.03
C MET A 91 4.08 -4.65 -0.98
N ASP A 92 2.81 -4.55 -1.37
CA ASP A 92 2.20 -5.33 -2.44
C ASP A 92 2.11 -4.53 -3.75
N ALA A 93 2.18 -3.20 -3.69
CA ALA A 93 2.22 -2.32 -4.85
C ALA A 93 2.77 -0.93 -4.51
N LEU A 94 3.08 -0.14 -5.52
CA LEU A 94 3.47 1.26 -5.37
C LEU A 94 2.90 2.17 -6.46
N SER A 95 2.88 3.47 -6.17
CA SER A 95 2.61 4.54 -7.14
C SER A 95 3.33 5.81 -6.72
N LEU A 96 3.99 6.48 -7.67
CA LEU A 96 4.66 7.76 -7.43
C LEU A 96 3.79 8.92 -7.96
N SER A 97 3.48 9.90 -7.13
CA SER A 97 2.76 11.10 -7.54
C SER A 97 3.68 12.13 -8.21
N LYS A 98 3.09 13.08 -8.93
CA LYS A 98 3.82 14.21 -9.54
C LYS A 98 4.50 15.11 -8.50
N SER A 99 3.99 15.15 -7.27
CA SER A 99 4.54 15.94 -6.16
C SER A 99 5.54 15.12 -5.32
N GLY A 100 6.16 14.08 -5.88
CA GLY A 100 7.21 13.32 -5.19
C GLY A 100 6.75 12.41 -4.04
N VAL A 101 5.44 12.27 -3.77
CA VAL A 101 4.93 11.32 -2.77
C VAL A 101 4.93 9.91 -3.35
N LEU A 102 5.69 8.99 -2.76
CA LEU A 102 5.66 7.57 -3.06
C LEU A 102 4.63 6.88 -2.17
N TYR A 103 3.54 6.40 -2.77
CA TYR A 103 2.56 5.57 -2.09
C TYR A 103 3.00 4.10 -2.17
N MET A 104 3.17 3.46 -1.02
CA MET A 104 3.45 2.04 -0.89
C MET A 104 2.20 1.35 -0.32
N PHE A 105 1.53 0.54 -1.13
CA PHE A 105 0.29 -0.14 -0.75
C PHE A 105 0.60 -1.50 -0.14
N GLN A 106 -0.07 -1.79 0.97
CA GLN A 106 -0.08 -3.12 1.57
C GLN A 106 -1.52 -3.57 1.80
N MET A 107 -1.91 -4.62 1.12
CA MET A 107 -3.24 -5.23 1.16
C MET A 107 -3.22 -6.24 2.29
N THR A 108 -3.78 -5.88 3.44
CA THR A 108 -3.63 -6.74 4.63
C THR A 108 -4.92 -6.92 5.42
N GLY A 109 -5.22 -8.20 5.67
CA GLY A 109 -6.19 -8.64 6.67
C GLY A 109 -5.58 -8.91 8.06
N ALA A 110 -4.24 -8.88 8.21
CA ALA A 110 -3.53 -9.28 9.43
C ALA A 110 -3.10 -8.11 10.35
N GLY A 111 -3.41 -8.21 11.65
CA GLY A 111 -3.57 -7.09 12.60
C GLY A 111 -2.32 -6.25 12.88
N LYS A 112 -1.15 -6.87 12.96
CA LYS A 112 0.13 -6.22 13.29
C LYS A 112 1.29 -7.03 12.71
N HIS A 113 2.01 -6.47 11.76
CA HIS A 113 3.32 -6.97 11.36
C HIS A 113 4.27 -5.79 11.30
N PRO A 114 5.39 -5.79 12.04
CA PRO A 114 6.34 -4.69 11.96
C PRO A 114 6.87 -4.53 10.53
N ILE A 115 6.99 -3.29 10.07
CA ILE A 115 7.64 -3.00 8.79
C ILE A 115 9.15 -3.19 9.00
N LYS A 116 9.75 -4.09 8.22
CA LYS A 116 11.20 -4.33 8.27
C LYS A 116 11.92 -3.14 7.61
N LEU A 117 12.72 -2.42 8.40
CA LEU A 117 13.39 -1.20 7.95
C LEU A 117 14.54 -1.45 6.96
N GLU A 118 15.29 -2.55 7.10
CA GLU A 118 16.41 -2.84 6.18
C GLU A 118 15.94 -3.05 4.72
N PRO A 119 14.96 -3.94 4.44
CA PRO A 119 14.39 -4.05 3.10
C PRO A 119 13.82 -2.72 2.59
N LEU A 120 13.14 -1.96 3.45
CA LEU A 120 12.59 -0.66 3.08
C LEU A 120 13.70 0.30 2.63
N TYR A 121 14.79 0.42 3.38
CA TYR A 121 15.92 1.27 3.04
C TYR A 121 16.51 0.89 1.68
N GLN A 122 16.74 -0.40 1.43
CA GLN A 122 17.30 -0.87 0.15
C GLN A 122 16.39 -0.55 -1.04
N ILE A 123 15.06 -0.71 -0.86
CA ILE A 123 14.07 -0.34 -1.88
C ILE A 123 14.14 1.16 -2.18
N LEU A 124 14.06 2.00 -1.14
CA LEU A 124 14.02 3.45 -1.30
C LEU A 124 15.33 3.97 -1.92
N LYS A 125 16.48 3.45 -1.47
CA LYS A 125 17.79 3.76 -2.03
C LYS A 125 17.87 3.40 -3.50
N ALA A 126 17.36 2.25 -3.90
CA ALA A 126 17.36 1.84 -5.31
C ALA A 126 16.43 2.73 -6.16
N LEU A 127 15.21 2.99 -5.70
CA LEU A 127 14.24 3.81 -6.44
C LEU A 127 14.70 5.27 -6.58
N ARG A 128 15.37 5.85 -5.57
CA ARG A 128 15.88 7.23 -5.62
C ARG A 128 16.93 7.46 -6.72
N VAL A 129 17.55 6.42 -7.27
CA VAL A 129 18.55 6.56 -8.36
C VAL A 129 17.95 7.22 -9.61
N LYS A 130 16.67 6.95 -9.91
CA LYS A 130 15.99 7.44 -11.12
C LYS A 130 14.70 8.20 -10.85
N ASN A 131 14.31 8.34 -9.58
CA ASN A 131 13.03 8.94 -9.19
C ASN A 131 13.23 9.95 -8.07
N THR A 132 12.60 11.12 -8.21
CA THR A 132 12.52 12.11 -7.12
C THR A 132 11.45 11.67 -6.12
N ILE A 133 11.87 11.28 -4.92
CA ILE A 133 10.99 10.84 -3.83
C ILE A 133 11.18 11.79 -2.64
N GLU A 134 10.17 12.62 -2.41
CA GLU A 134 10.14 13.63 -1.33
C GLU A 134 9.58 13.04 -0.02
N SER A 135 8.58 12.17 -0.13
CA SER A 135 7.96 11.53 1.04
C SER A 135 7.45 10.13 0.71
N VAL A 136 7.26 9.32 1.75
CA VAL A 136 6.78 7.94 1.63
C VAL A 136 5.52 7.77 2.45
N CYS A 137 4.49 7.24 1.82
CA CYS A 137 3.18 7.03 2.40
C CYS A 137 2.83 5.54 2.34
N PHE A 138 2.91 4.85 3.47
CA PHE A 138 2.37 3.51 3.60
C PHE A 138 0.85 3.58 3.65
N VAL A 139 0.18 2.82 2.77
CA VAL A 139 -1.27 2.75 2.69
C VAL A 139 -1.69 1.30 2.92
N PHE A 140 -2.24 1.05 4.11
CA PHE A 140 -2.82 -0.24 4.45
C PHE A 140 -4.24 -0.32 3.90
N VAL A 141 -4.44 -1.18 2.92
CA VAL A 141 -5.73 -1.38 2.27
C VAL A 141 -6.49 -2.47 3.02
N LEU A 142 -7.65 -2.12 3.54
CA LEU A 142 -8.43 -2.95 4.45
C LEU A 142 -9.85 -3.19 3.89
N PRO A 143 -10.43 -4.39 4.03
CA PRO A 143 -11.85 -4.58 3.79
C PRO A 143 -12.67 -3.86 4.88
N GLU A 144 -13.86 -3.36 4.50
CA GLU A 144 -14.76 -2.58 5.37
C GLU A 144 -15.06 -3.21 6.73
N HIS A 145 -15.17 -4.54 6.79
CA HIS A 145 -15.45 -5.24 8.05
C HIS A 145 -14.31 -5.14 9.09
N LEU A 146 -13.12 -4.66 8.69
CA LEU A 146 -11.97 -4.45 9.58
C LEU A 146 -11.78 -3.00 10.03
N GLU A 147 -12.53 -2.03 9.50
CA GLU A 147 -12.40 -0.60 9.81
C GLU A 147 -12.50 -0.28 11.31
N ARG A 148 -13.41 -0.97 12.01
CA ARG A 148 -13.70 -0.72 13.43
C ARG A 148 -12.69 -1.35 14.39
N LYS A 149 -11.74 -2.17 13.91
CA LYS A 149 -10.76 -2.81 14.80
C LYS A 149 -9.71 -1.79 15.24
N ARG A 150 -9.56 -1.59 16.55
CA ARG A 150 -8.59 -0.62 17.13
C ARG A 150 -7.16 -0.85 16.65
N SER A 151 -6.74 -2.10 16.45
CA SER A 151 -5.43 -2.45 15.88
C SER A 151 -5.19 -1.88 14.48
N ARG A 152 -6.25 -1.47 13.76
CA ARG A 152 -6.22 -0.89 12.41
C ARG A 152 -6.22 0.61 12.37
N ARG A 153 -6.28 1.26 13.53
CA ARG A 153 -6.20 2.72 13.67
C ARG A 153 -4.84 3.18 14.16
N ARG A 154 -3.96 2.25 14.51
CA ARG A 154 -2.60 2.53 15.01
C ARG A 154 -1.56 2.27 13.94
N ALA A 155 -0.54 3.11 13.92
CA ALA A 155 0.63 2.91 13.07
C ALA A 155 1.31 1.58 13.42
N GLN A 156 1.81 0.89 12.40
CA GLN A 156 2.67 -0.27 12.60
C GLN A 156 4.04 0.19 13.06
N SER A 157 4.65 -0.57 13.98
CA SER A 157 6.02 -0.30 14.39
C SER A 157 6.99 -0.64 13.27
N PHE A 158 8.08 0.12 13.23
CA PHE A 158 9.23 -0.18 12.40
C PHE A 158 10.18 -1.09 13.19
N LYS A 159 10.62 -2.20 12.61
CA LYS A 159 11.62 -3.10 13.21
C LYS A 159 12.92 -3.03 12.41
N PHE A 160 14.02 -2.79 13.11
CA PHE A 160 15.38 -2.91 12.59
C PHE A 160 16.22 -3.74 13.55
N GLU A 161 17.12 -4.56 13.02
CA GLU A 161 18.12 -5.27 13.81
C GLU A 161 19.43 -4.50 13.64
N GLY A 162 19.76 -3.64 14.62
CA GLY A 162 20.92 -2.73 14.59
C GLY A 162 20.56 -1.26 14.75
N SER A 163 21.43 -0.36 14.29
CA SER A 163 21.19 1.08 14.25
C SER A 163 20.37 1.47 13.01
N ILE A 164 19.29 2.24 13.20
CA ILE A 164 18.48 2.76 12.09
C ILE A 164 19.40 3.59 11.16
N PRO A 165 19.44 3.29 9.85
CA PRO A 165 20.16 4.12 8.88
C PRO A 165 19.73 5.58 9.02
N LYS A 166 20.68 6.50 9.24
CA LYS A 166 20.37 7.93 9.43
C LYS A 166 19.64 8.51 8.22
N GLU A 167 19.93 7.98 7.04
CA GLU A 167 19.33 8.35 5.76
C GLU A 167 17.83 8.02 5.69
N LEU A 168 17.34 7.06 6.49
CA LEU A 168 15.90 6.82 6.59
C LEU A 168 15.17 7.98 7.28
N ALA A 169 15.84 8.72 8.16
CA ALA A 169 15.27 9.89 8.81
C ALA A 169 15.03 11.05 7.83
N GLU A 170 15.67 11.05 6.66
CA GLU A 170 15.43 12.02 5.59
C GLU A 170 14.07 11.81 4.91
N TYR A 171 13.48 10.62 5.02
CA TYR A 171 12.18 10.35 4.45
C TYR A 171 11.10 10.75 5.43
N ASN A 172 10.18 11.60 4.99
CA ASN A 172 8.92 11.80 5.70
C ASN A 172 8.06 10.54 5.55
N LEU A 173 8.18 9.61 6.51
CA LEU A 173 7.44 8.35 6.56
C LEU A 173 6.10 8.56 7.25
N THR A 174 5.02 8.29 6.52
CA THR A 174 3.65 8.37 7.05
C THR A 174 2.89 7.09 6.79
N GLN A 175 1.91 6.78 7.65
CA GLN A 175 1.11 5.57 7.55
C GLN A 175 -0.38 5.92 7.56
N TYR A 176 -1.14 5.30 6.66
CA TYR A 176 -2.57 5.53 6.48
C TYR A 176 -3.31 4.21 6.31
N ALA A 177 -4.57 4.17 6.75
CA ALA A 177 -5.53 3.15 6.37
C ALA A 177 -6.40 3.65 5.22
N MET A 178 -6.66 2.77 4.25
CA MET A 178 -7.66 2.95 3.21
C MET A 178 -8.68 1.82 3.32
N VAL A 179 -9.92 2.17 3.61
CA VAL A 179 -11.00 1.19 3.69
C VAL A 179 -11.63 1.02 2.30
N LEU A 180 -11.63 -0.22 1.82
CA LEU A 180 -12.34 -0.60 0.61
C LEU A 180 -13.65 -1.28 0.98
N SER A 181 -14.76 -0.79 0.44
CA SER A 181 -16.08 -1.42 0.60
C SER A 181 -16.41 -2.33 -0.55
N LYS A 182 -17.26 -3.34 -0.28
CA LYS A 182 -17.78 -4.23 -1.32
C LYS A 182 -18.47 -3.44 -2.44
N ARG A 183 -19.24 -2.41 -2.07
CA ARG A 183 -19.95 -1.53 -3.02
C ARG A 183 -18.99 -0.79 -3.95
N VAL A 184 -17.90 -0.23 -3.41
CA VAL A 184 -16.88 0.47 -4.21
C VAL A 184 -16.18 -0.52 -5.15
N ALA A 185 -15.85 -1.72 -4.66
CA ALA A 185 -15.23 -2.75 -5.48
C ALA A 185 -16.12 -3.17 -6.67
N ILE A 186 -17.40 -3.50 -6.44
CA ILE A 186 -18.35 -3.85 -7.51
C ILE A 186 -18.47 -2.71 -8.53
N LYS A 187 -18.65 -1.47 -8.05
CA LYS A 187 -18.79 -0.31 -8.95
C LYS A 187 -17.54 -0.10 -9.81
N SER A 188 -16.35 -0.23 -9.23
CA SER A 188 -15.09 -0.10 -9.97
C SER A 188 -14.94 -1.22 -11.00
N LEU A 189 -15.24 -2.46 -10.62
CA LEU A 189 -15.10 -3.65 -11.47
C LEU A 189 -16.12 -3.69 -12.63
N ASN A 190 -17.31 -3.10 -12.46
CA ASN A 190 -18.33 -3.04 -13.52
C ASN A 190 -18.12 -1.90 -14.53
N ARG A 191 -17.31 -0.88 -14.22
CA ARG A 191 -17.04 0.26 -15.13
C ARG A 191 -16.19 -0.07 -16.36
N GLY A 192 -15.85 -1.34 -16.55
CA GLY A 192 -14.99 -1.82 -17.64
C GLY A 192 -15.65 -2.87 -18.54
N ASN A 193 -16.98 -3.01 -18.48
CA ASN A 193 -17.78 -3.76 -19.43
C ASN A 193 -18.62 -2.79 -20.26
#